data_AF-A0A3S3N3R7-F1
#
_entry.id   AF-A0A3S3N3R7-F1
#
_cell.length_a   1.000
_cell.length_b   1.000
_cell.length_c   1.000
_cell.angle_alpha   90.00
_cell.angle_beta   90.00
_cell.angle_gamma   90.00
#
_symmetry.space_group_name_H-M   'P 1'
#
loop_
_entity.id
_entity.type
_entity.pdbx_description
1 polymer ?
#
loop_
_entity_poly.entity_id
_entity_poly.type
_entity_poly.pdbx_seq_one_letter_code
_entity_poly.pdbx_strand_id
1 'polypeptide(L)' 'MVLSRVPFGAFVLVYFIFDLILPMIQAQSLAPAPAPASDGMSIDQGVAYMLMLVALVLTYLIHPMDASSFPYKLF' A
#
# COMPACT_ATOMS: atom_id res chain seq x y z
N MET A 1 34.85 39.48 44.15
CA MET A 1 34.09 39.31 42.89
C MET A 1 35.09 39.03 41.78
N VAL A 2 35.38 37.75 41.50
CA VAL A 2 36.23 37.39 40.35
C VAL A 2 35.38 37.62 39.11
N LEU A 3 35.62 38.76 38.45
CA LEU A 3 35.01 39.06 37.16
C LEU A 3 35.59 38.05 36.17
N SER A 4 34.87 36.98 35.91
CA SER A 4 35.23 36.01 34.86
C SER A 4 35.30 36.78 33.56
N ARG A 5 36.52 37.05 33.09
CA ARG A 5 36.79 37.77 31.85
C ARG A 5 36.50 36.78 30.73
N VAL A 6 35.23 36.55 30.42
CA VAL A 6 34.91 35.73 29.25
C VAL A 6 35.48 36.49 28.05
N PRO A 7 36.43 35.91 27.30
CA PRO A 7 37.07 36.65 26.23
C PRO A 7 36.02 36.83 25.14
N PHE A 8 35.62 38.06 24.90
CA PHE A 8 34.67 38.44 23.85
C PHE A 8 34.97 37.75 22.50
N GLY A 9 36.27 37.54 22.19
CA GLY A 9 36.72 36.79 21.02
C GLY A 9 36.26 35.33 20.96
N ALA A 10 36.11 34.64 22.10
CA ALA A 10 35.57 33.28 22.13
C ALA A 10 34.10 33.24 21.73
N PHE A 11 33.30 34.23 22.14
CA PHE A 11 31.90 34.32 21.70
C PHE A 11 31.80 34.61 20.21
N VAL A 12 32.61 35.54 19.69
CA VAL A 12 32.64 35.85 18.25
C VAL A 12 33.01 34.62 17.43
N LEU A 13 34.01 33.85 17.88
CA LEU A 13 34.42 32.61 17.21
C LEU A 13 33.30 31.57 17.22
N VAL A 14 32.63 31.39 18.37
CA VAL A 14 31.49 30.47 18.48
C VAL A 14 30.37 30.87 17.53
N TYR A 15 29.96 32.14 17.52
CA TYR A 15 28.93 32.65 16.61
C TYR A 15 29.29 32.44 15.14
N PHE A 16 30.53 32.76 14.76
CA PHE A 16 31.01 32.57 13.39
C PHE A 16 30.97 31.09 12.96
N ILE A 17 31.32 30.18 13.87
CA ILE A 17 31.23 28.73 13.62
C ILE A 17 29.77 28.30 13.45
N PHE A 18 28.86 28.79 14.28
CA PHE A 18 27.43 28.50 14.14
C PHE A 18 26.87 29.03 12.82
N ASP A 19 27.19 30.26 12.44
CA ASP A 19 26.75 30.86 11.16
C ASP A 19 27.25 30.08 9.94
N LEU A 20 28.42 29.44 10.03
CA LEU A 20 28.96 28.60 8.97
C LEU A 20 28.27 27.23 8.88
N ILE A 21 27.84 26.66 10.02
CA ILE A 21 27.29 25.30 10.10
C ILE A 21 25.77 25.28 9.92
N LEU A 22 25.04 26.29 10.41
CA LEU A 22 23.57 26.32 10.35
C LEU A 22 23.00 26.19 8.92
N PRO A 23 23.56 26.83 7.87
CA PRO A 23 23.07 26.68 6.50
C PRO A 23 23.27 25.26 5.92
N MET A 24 24.20 24.48 6.49
CA MET A 24 24.44 23.08 6.09
C MET A 24 23.35 22.13 6.60
N ILE A 25 22.51 22.56 7.54
CA ILE A 25 21.40 21.77 8.07
C ILE A 25 20.22 21.89 7.11
N GLN A 26 20.30 21.20 5.98
CA GLN A 26 19.17 21.07 5.07
C GLN A 26 18.25 19.96 5.57
N ALA A 27 17.01 20.30 5.96
CA ALA A 27 16.00 19.31 6.26
C ALA A 27 15.70 18.49 4.99
N GLN A 28 16.09 17.21 4.99
CA GLN A 28 15.78 16.29 3.90
C GLN A 28 14.28 15.97 3.97
N SER A 29 13.50 16.59 3.09
CA SER A 29 12.10 16.18 2.88
C SER A 29 12.12 14.81 2.23
N LEU A 30 11.79 13.76 2.99
CA LEU A 30 11.56 12.45 2.41
C LEU A 30 10.36 12.55 1.47
N ALA A 31 10.54 12.16 0.22
CA ALA A 31 9.41 12.04 -0.69
C ALA A 31 8.37 11.09 -0.07
N PRO A 32 7.06 11.39 -0.22
CA PRO A 32 6.01 10.49 0.24
C PRO A 32 6.25 9.08 -0.32
N ALA A 33 6.12 8.07 0.55
CA ALA A 33 6.22 6.68 0.11
C ALA A 33 5.21 6.41 -1.03
N PRO A 34 5.60 5.66 -2.08
CA PRO A 34 4.67 5.28 -3.14
C PRO A 34 3.41 4.61 -2.56
N ALA A 35 2.26 4.93 -3.13
CA ALA A 35 1.01 4.30 -2.72
C ALA A 35 1.09 2.77 -2.90
N PRO A 36 0.45 1.98 -2.02
CA PRO A 36 0.39 0.52 -2.20
C PRO A 36 -0.23 0.17 -3.55
N ALA A 37 0.55 -0.48 -4.43
CA ALA A 37 0.07 -1.06 -5.67
C ALA A 37 -0.40 -2.49 -5.39
N SER A 38 -1.56 -2.65 -4.76
CA SER A 38 -2.21 -3.97 -4.66
C SER A 38 -3.59 -3.90 -5.30
N ASP A 39 -3.66 -4.27 -6.58
CA ASP A 39 -4.93 -4.36 -7.31
C ASP A 39 -5.66 -5.65 -6.88
N GLY A 40 -6.38 -5.56 -5.75
CA GLY A 40 -7.20 -6.66 -5.19
C GLY A 40 -8.27 -7.19 -6.15
N MET A 41 -8.55 -6.46 -7.24
CA MET A 41 -9.42 -6.86 -8.34
C MET A 41 -9.05 -8.18 -9.01
N SER A 42 -7.76 -8.53 -9.07
CA SER A 42 -7.33 -9.78 -9.73
C SER A 42 -7.83 -11.03 -8.99
N ILE A 43 -7.90 -10.99 -7.65
CA ILE A 43 -8.45 -12.05 -6.82
C ILE A 43 -9.97 -12.13 -7.01
N ASP A 44 -10.65 -10.98 -6.96
CA ASP A 44 -12.10 -10.91 -7.12
C ASP A 44 -12.54 -11.41 -8.50
N GLN A 45 -11.82 -11.04 -9.55
CA GLN A 45 -12.05 -11.50 -10.92
C GLN A 45 -11.83 -13.01 -11.07
N GLY A 46 -10.78 -13.56 -10.44
CA GLY A 46 -10.53 -15.01 -10.42
C GLY A 46 -11.68 -15.79 -9.77
N VAL A 47 -12.16 -15.33 -8.61
CA VAL A 47 -13.32 -15.93 -7.92
C VAL A 47 -14.57 -15.79 -8.79
N ALA A 48 -14.80 -14.64 -9.43
CA ALA A 48 -15.94 -14.44 -10.33
C ALA A 48 -15.95 -15.43 -11.51
N TYR A 49 -14.79 -15.65 -12.16
CA TYR A 49 -14.68 -16.64 -13.24
C TYR A 49 -14.88 -18.08 -12.73
N MET A 50 -14.36 -18.42 -11.54
CA MET A 50 -14.58 -19.73 -10.93
C MET A 50 -16.07 -19.98 -10.65
N LEU A 51 -16.77 -19.00 -10.07
CA LEU A 51 -18.21 -19.09 -9.83
C LEU A 51 -19.01 -19.19 -11.14
N MET A 52 -18.60 -18.46 -12.18
CA MET A 52 -19.20 -18.56 -13.52
C MET A 52 -19.03 -19.97 -14.12
N LEU A 53 -17.84 -20.57 -14.01
CA LEU A 53 -17.62 -21.94 -14.46
C LEU A 53 -18.40 -22.97 -13.64
N VAL A 54 -18.45 -22.81 -12.31
CA VAL A 54 -19.27 -23.67 -11.45
C VAL A 54 -20.74 -23.59 -11.86
N ALA A 55 -21.27 -22.38 -12.10
CA ALA A 55 -22.65 -22.20 -12.57
C ALA A 55 -22.89 -22.84 -13.94
N LEU A 56 -21.93 -22.71 -14.87
CA LEU A 56 -22.01 -23.34 -16.19
C LEU A 56 -22.03 -24.87 -16.09
N VAL A 57 -21.18 -25.45 -15.24
CA VAL A 57 -21.15 -26.89 -14.98
C VAL A 57 -22.44 -27.35 -14.31
N LEU A 58 -22.91 -26.65 -13.28
CA LEU A 58 -24.15 -26.99 -12.58
C LEU A 58 -25.36 -26.98 -13.52
N THR A 59 -25.48 -25.94 -14.36
CA THR A 59 -26.58 -25.85 -15.33
C THR A 59 -26.47 -26.94 -16.41
N TYR A 60 -25.27 -27.23 -16.89
CA TYR A 60 -25.03 -28.31 -17.85
C TYR A 60 -25.27 -29.71 -17.27
N LEU A 61 -25.01 -29.91 -15.97
CA LEU A 61 -25.26 -31.18 -15.28
C LEU A 61 -26.73 -31.35 -14.90
N ILE A 62 -27.40 -30.31 -14.42
CA ILE A 62 -28.83 -30.39 -14.06
C ILE A 62 -29.69 -30.69 -15.29
N HIS A 63 -29.32 -30.19 -16.48
CA HIS A 63 -30.09 -30.42 -17.71
C HIS A 63 -30.31 -31.90 -18.10
N PRO A 64 -29.27 -32.76 -18.21
CA PRO A 64 -29.42 -34.19 -18.42
C PRO A 64 -29.87 -34.93 -17.17
N MET A 65 -29.54 -34.46 -15.96
CA MET A 65 -29.98 -35.10 -14.72
C MET A 65 -31.50 -34.99 -14.55
N ASP A 66 -32.11 -33.83 -14.80
CA ASP A 66 -33.56 -33.65 -14.83
C ASP A 66 -34.22 -34.50 -15.93
N ALA A 67 -33.62 -34.56 -17.13
CA ALA A 67 -34.11 -35.40 -18.22
C ALA A 67 -34.02 -36.91 -17.91
N SER A 68 -32.97 -37.33 -17.19
CA SER A 68 -32.80 -38.71 -16.72
C SER A 68 -33.68 -39.05 -15.52
N SER A 69 -34.11 -38.05 -14.75
CA SER A 69 -34.98 -38.18 -13.57
C SER A 69 -36.46 -38.31 -13.97
N PHE A 70 -36.86 -37.80 -15.13
CA PHE A 70 -38.22 -37.95 -15.70
C PHE A 70 -38.24 -38.63 -17.08
N PRO A 71 -37.77 -39.89 -17.22
CA PRO A 71 -37.63 -40.50 -18.55
C PRO A 71 -38.94 -41.02 -19.19
N TYR A 72 -40.11 -40.97 -18.53
CA TYR A 72 -41.33 -41.63 -19.05
C TYR A 72 -42.69 -41.02 -18.63
N LYS A 73 -42.88 -39.70 -18.65
CA LYS A 73 -44.23 -39.08 -18.53
C LYS A 73 -44.84 -38.70 -19.88
N LEU A 74 -44.77 -39.64 -20.83
CA LEU A 74 -45.50 -39.60 -22.09
C LEU A 74 -46.32 -40.90 -22.22
N PHE A 75 -47.31 -41.08 -21.34
CA PHE A 75 -48.66 -41.63 -21.55
C PHE A 75 -49.50 -41.32 -20.31
#